data_AF-A0A5C7RTK8-F1
#
_entry.id   AF-A0A5C7RTK8-F1
#
_cell.length_a   1.000
_cell.length_b   1.000
_cell.length_c   1.000
_cell.angle_alpha   90.00
_cell.angle_beta   90.00
_cell.angle_gamma   90.00
#
_symmetry.space_group_name_H-M   'P 1'
#
loop_
_entity.id
_entity.type
_entity.pdbx_description
1 polymer ?
#
loop_
_entity_poly.entity_id
_entity_poly.type
_entity_poly.pdbx_seq_one_letter_code
_entity_poly.pdbx_strand_id
1 'polypeptide(L)'
;MLKPAPSLMLFVWLGSALFLTACQDDPAKSLQITQDLKVPERASATYITDQVNIAGQALSLWFDTGRCQLQAQHPKLKIEPIWLKTKAPCYFIKSPGTDTVQVYQRDKTSRVLAIVGTPTQDSSDDKRCGTEVEGVVIDASGKMRPSNALHSALKLCADQGLDNAQYEIFARD
;
A
#
# COMPACT_ATOMS: atom_id res chain seq x y z
N MET A 1 9.94 35.37 53.88
CA MET A 1 9.52 34.94 55.23
C MET A 1 8.19 35.60 55.55
N LEU A 2 7.11 34.84 55.63
CA LEU A 2 6.01 34.99 56.59
C LEU A 2 5.03 33.84 56.36
N LYS A 3 4.84 33.01 57.38
CA LYS A 3 3.75 32.04 57.52
C LYS A 3 2.60 32.77 58.21
N PRO A 4 1.34 32.40 57.93
CA PRO A 4 0.64 31.61 58.95
C PRO A 4 -0.30 30.52 58.38
N ALA A 5 -0.49 29.48 59.19
CA ALA A 5 -1.63 28.53 59.19
C ALA A 5 -2.55 28.92 60.39
N PRO A 6 -3.64 28.20 60.81
CA PRO A 6 -4.23 26.91 60.40
C PRO A 6 -5.81 26.90 60.43
N SER A 7 -6.42 25.73 60.71
CA SER A 7 -7.86 25.36 60.95
C SER A 7 -8.59 24.75 59.73
N LEU A 8 -8.96 23.47 59.62
CA LEU A 8 -9.37 22.39 60.56
C LEU A 8 -10.81 22.55 61.11
N MET A 9 -11.77 21.80 60.52
CA MET A 9 -13.06 21.27 61.02
C MET A 9 -13.77 20.65 59.78
N LEU A 10 -13.96 19.33 59.57
CA LEU A 10 -14.61 18.25 60.33
C LEU A 10 -16.09 18.56 60.67
N PHE A 11 -17.05 17.91 60.01
CA PHE A 11 -18.38 17.43 60.46
C PHE A 11 -19.07 16.76 59.23
N VAL A 12 -19.26 15.42 59.14
CA VAL A 12 -20.34 14.60 59.74
C VAL A 12 -21.70 14.96 59.10
N TRP A 13 -22.66 14.12 58.69
CA TRP A 13 -22.93 12.67 58.67
C TRP A 13 -24.41 12.53 58.16
N LEU A 14 -24.86 11.31 57.82
CA LEU A 14 -26.25 10.86 57.52
C LEU A 14 -26.88 11.36 56.20
N GLY A 15 -27.31 10.48 55.30
CA GLY A 15 -28.56 9.69 55.39
C GLY A 15 -29.48 10.19 54.26
N SER A 16 -30.35 9.44 53.58
CA SER A 16 -30.97 8.15 53.84
C SER A 16 -31.55 7.60 52.53
N ALA A 17 -31.63 6.27 52.48
CA ALA A 17 -32.77 5.46 52.03
C ALA A 17 -33.54 5.83 50.74
N LEU A 18 -33.45 4.90 49.78
CA LEU A 18 -34.56 4.15 49.17
C LEU A 18 -35.85 4.94 48.86
N PHE A 19 -36.01 5.29 47.59
CA PHE A 19 -37.32 5.20 46.94
C PHE A 19 -37.22 4.25 45.76
N LEU A 20 -37.69 3.02 46.02
CA LEU A 20 -38.15 2.07 45.02
C LEU A 20 -39.35 2.70 44.30
N THR A 21 -39.16 3.17 43.06
CA THR A 21 -40.28 3.37 42.14
C THR A 21 -40.41 2.11 41.31
N ALA A 22 -41.53 1.43 41.49
CA ALA A 22 -41.90 0.19 40.83
C ALA A 22 -41.74 0.30 39.30
N CYS A 23 -41.06 -0.69 38.72
CA CYS A 23 -41.14 -0.99 37.29
C CYS A 23 -42.56 -1.48 37.00
N GLN A 24 -43.30 -0.69 36.23
CA GLN A 24 -44.58 -1.11 35.67
C GLN A 24 -44.26 -1.80 34.34
N ASP A 25 -44.36 -3.13 34.34
CA ASP A 25 -44.21 -3.98 33.17
C ASP A 25 -45.41 -3.79 32.24
N ASP A 26 -45.23 -3.02 31.16
CA ASP A 26 -46.07 -3.10 29.98
C ASP A 26 -45.29 -3.87 28.88
N PRO A 27 -45.76 -5.05 28.43
CA PRO A 27 -45.16 -5.75 27.32
C PRO A 27 -45.59 -5.08 26.02
N ALA A 28 -45.02 -3.91 25.73
CA ALA A 28 -45.01 -3.37 24.39
C ALA A 28 -44.14 -4.30 23.54
N LYS A 29 -44.83 -5.18 22.81
CA LYS A 29 -44.31 -6.11 21.80
C LYS A 29 -43.52 -5.30 20.76
N SER A 30 -42.25 -5.01 21.05
CA SER A 30 -41.34 -4.43 20.08
C SER A 30 -41.04 -5.54 19.08
N LEU A 31 -41.68 -5.43 17.91
CA LEU A 31 -41.25 -6.14 16.72
C LEU A 31 -39.79 -5.72 16.47
N GLN A 32 -38.85 -6.50 16.98
CA GLN A 32 -37.48 -6.46 16.54
C GLN A 32 -37.48 -6.92 15.08
N ILE A 33 -37.67 -5.95 14.19
CA ILE A 33 -37.25 -6.07 12.80
C ILE A 33 -35.73 -6.06 12.86
N THR A 34 -35.12 -7.23 13.05
CA THR A 34 -33.74 -7.47 12.67
C THR A 34 -33.72 -7.46 11.15
N GLN A 35 -33.79 -6.25 10.58
CA GLN A 35 -33.38 -6.03 9.21
C GLN A 35 -31.89 -6.32 9.22
N ASP A 36 -31.55 -7.50 8.72
CA ASP A 36 -30.18 -7.89 8.43
C ASP A 36 -29.65 -6.88 7.39
N LEU A 37 -29.03 -5.81 7.90
CA LEU A 37 -28.37 -4.80 7.11
C LEU A 37 -27.21 -5.51 6.43
N LYS A 38 -27.44 -5.95 5.19
CA LYS A 38 -26.43 -6.55 4.34
C LYS A 38 -25.31 -5.54 4.18
N VAL A 39 -24.26 -5.68 4.98
CA VAL A 39 -23.08 -4.81 4.94
C VAL A 39 -22.54 -4.90 3.51
N PRO A 40 -22.47 -3.79 2.75
CA PRO A 40 -21.93 -3.82 1.41
C PRO A 40 -20.53 -4.41 1.47
N GLU A 41 -20.26 -5.37 0.60
CA GLU A 41 -18.93 -5.93 0.41
C GLU A 41 -17.95 -4.76 0.24
N ARG A 42 -17.00 -4.61 1.17
CA ARG A 42 -16.06 -3.48 1.15
C ARG A 42 -15.31 -3.54 -0.18
N ALA A 43 -15.45 -2.50 -1.01
CA ALA A 43 -14.64 -2.33 -2.19
C ALA A 43 -13.17 -2.55 -1.81
N SER A 44 -12.47 -3.44 -2.54
CA SER A 44 -11.06 -3.72 -2.30
C SER A 44 -10.29 -2.40 -2.25
N ALA A 45 -9.61 -2.13 -1.14
CA ALA A 45 -8.96 -0.85 -0.93
C ALA A 45 -7.85 -0.64 -1.99
N THR A 46 -7.90 0.49 -2.68
CA THR A 46 -6.81 0.95 -3.55
C THR A 46 -5.72 1.57 -2.68
N TYR A 47 -4.47 1.09 -2.79
CA TYR A 47 -3.35 1.59 -1.98
C TYR A 47 -2.02 1.49 -2.72
N ILE A 48 -1.02 2.22 -2.22
CA ILE A 48 0.32 2.25 -2.80
C ILE A 48 1.15 1.09 -2.23
N THR A 49 1.73 0.27 -3.09
CA THR A 49 2.59 -0.86 -2.72
C THR A 49 4.06 -0.48 -2.68
N ASP A 50 4.51 0.43 -3.55
CA ASP A 50 5.90 0.89 -3.60
C ASP A 50 6.04 2.26 -4.26
N GLN A 51 7.10 2.99 -3.91
CA GLN A 51 7.38 4.33 -4.46
C GLN A 51 8.87 4.58 -4.64
N VAL A 52 9.22 5.34 -5.68
CA VAL A 52 10.61 5.75 -5.93
C VAL A 52 10.68 7.08 -6.68
N ASN A 53 11.75 7.83 -6.47
CA ASN A 53 12.08 9.00 -7.27
C ASN A 53 13.19 8.67 -8.27
N ILE A 54 12.91 8.76 -9.57
CA ILE A 54 13.88 8.45 -10.64
C ILE A 54 13.80 9.54 -11.71
N ALA A 55 14.97 10.06 -12.13
CA ALA A 55 15.06 11.05 -13.20
C ALA A 55 14.19 12.31 -12.98
N GLY A 56 14.02 12.74 -11.72
CA GLY A 56 13.17 13.89 -11.38
C GLY A 56 11.67 13.60 -11.42
N GLN A 57 11.28 12.32 -11.47
CA GLN A 57 9.89 11.84 -11.48
C GLN A 57 9.61 11.02 -10.23
N ALA A 58 8.50 11.28 -9.56
CA ALA A 58 8.01 10.42 -8.50
C ALA A 58 7.14 9.33 -9.10
N LEU A 59 7.55 8.08 -8.94
CA LEU A 59 6.86 6.89 -9.43
C LEU A 59 6.17 6.18 -8.26
N SER A 60 4.98 5.64 -8.49
CA SER A 60 4.22 4.89 -7.49
C SER A 60 3.55 3.68 -8.12
N LEU A 61 3.70 2.53 -7.49
CA LEU A 61 2.95 1.32 -7.80
C LEU A 61 1.73 1.24 -6.91
N TRP A 62 0.57 1.06 -7.53
CA TRP A 62 -0.71 0.97 -6.86
C TRP A 62 -1.27 -0.43 -6.99
N PHE A 63 -1.77 -0.96 -5.88
CA PHE A 63 -2.75 -2.04 -5.87
C PHE A 63 -4.12 -1.43 -6.18
N ASP A 64 -4.76 -1.91 -7.24
CA ASP A 64 -6.14 -1.62 -7.55
C ASP A 64 -6.83 -2.92 -7.98
N THR A 65 -7.78 -3.41 -7.17
CA THR A 65 -8.64 -4.56 -7.51
C THR A 65 -7.86 -5.80 -8.00
N GLY A 66 -6.67 -6.06 -7.44
CA GLY A 66 -5.81 -7.20 -7.82
C GLY A 66 -4.92 -6.96 -9.04
N ARG A 67 -4.96 -5.76 -9.62
CA ARG A 67 -4.09 -5.32 -10.71
C ARG A 67 -3.09 -4.27 -10.22
N CYS A 68 -1.99 -4.18 -10.95
CA CYS A 68 -0.97 -3.17 -10.68
C CYS A 68 -1.08 -2.00 -11.63
N GLN A 69 -1.04 -0.79 -11.08
CA GLN A 69 -0.99 0.44 -11.84
C GLN A 69 0.27 1.21 -11.48
N LEU A 70 1.08 1.54 -12.49
CA LEU A 70 2.21 2.45 -12.35
C LEU A 70 1.74 3.87 -12.64
N GLN A 71 1.92 4.77 -11.69
CA GLN A 71 1.68 6.19 -11.84
C GLN A 71 3.00 6.95 -11.76
N ALA A 72 3.11 8.03 -12.53
CA ALA A 72 4.23 8.97 -12.46
C ALA A 72 3.75 10.40 -12.29
N GLN A 73 4.43 11.11 -11.40
CA GLN A 73 4.31 12.54 -11.24
C GLN A 73 5.59 13.21 -11.77
N HIS A 74 5.44 13.96 -12.86
CA HIS A 74 6.51 14.77 -13.45
C HIS A 74 6.11 16.26 -13.38
N PRO A 75 7.01 17.19 -13.03
CA PRO A 75 6.68 18.60 -12.79
C PRO A 75 6.12 19.34 -14.02
N LYS A 76 6.47 18.87 -15.23
CA LYS A 76 6.12 19.52 -16.51
C LYS A 76 5.33 18.65 -17.48
N LEU A 77 5.15 17.36 -17.19
CA LEU A 77 4.60 16.40 -18.14
C LEU A 77 3.41 15.70 -17.49
N LYS A 78 2.30 15.66 -18.21
CA LYS A 78 1.17 14.83 -17.84
C LYS A 78 1.45 13.42 -18.35
N ILE A 79 1.65 12.49 -17.44
CA ILE A 79 1.91 11.08 -17.76
C ILE A 79 0.69 10.28 -17.35
N GLU A 80 0.15 9.51 -18.30
CA GLU A 80 -0.99 8.65 -18.03
C GLU A 80 -0.57 7.44 -17.18
N PRO A 81 -1.43 6.98 -16.26
CA PRO A 81 -1.18 5.73 -15.54
C PRO A 81 -1.03 4.54 -16.48
N ILE A 82 -0.09 3.66 -16.19
CA ILE A 82 0.19 2.44 -16.96
C ILE A 82 -0.35 1.25 -16.17
N TRP A 83 -1.19 0.44 -16.79
CA TRP A 83 -1.60 -0.86 -16.26
C TRP A 83 -0.54 -1.90 -16.58
N LEU A 84 -0.03 -2.57 -15.56
CA LEU A 84 0.95 -3.64 -15.71
C LEU A 84 0.24 -4.96 -15.99
N LYS A 85 0.92 -5.85 -16.70
CA LYS A 85 0.49 -7.23 -16.99
C LYS A 85 0.60 -8.12 -15.75
N THR A 86 1.59 -7.85 -14.90
CA THR A 86 1.79 -8.55 -13.63
C THR A 86 0.62 -8.32 -12.66
N LYS A 87 0.29 -9.33 -11.85
CA LYS A 87 -0.80 -9.24 -10.86
C LYS A 87 -0.32 -8.59 -9.57
N ALA A 88 -1.24 -7.96 -8.85
CA ALA A 88 -0.92 -7.29 -7.60
C ALA A 88 -0.70 -8.26 -6.43
N PRO A 89 0.07 -7.86 -5.39
CA PRO A 89 0.80 -6.59 -5.27
C PRO A 89 2.11 -6.57 -6.08
N CYS A 90 2.50 -5.38 -6.55
CA CYS A 90 3.74 -5.18 -7.32
C CYS A 90 4.75 -4.30 -6.59
N TYR A 91 6.03 -4.55 -6.85
CA TYR A 91 7.15 -3.86 -6.20
C TYR A 91 8.27 -3.58 -7.20
N PHE A 92 9.00 -2.48 -7.00
CA PHE A 92 10.17 -2.22 -7.82
C PHE A 92 11.30 -3.17 -7.45
N ILE A 93 12.01 -3.68 -8.45
CA ILE A 93 13.26 -4.40 -8.21
C ILE A 93 14.32 -3.42 -7.72
N LYS A 94 14.94 -3.75 -6.60
CA LYS A 94 16.01 -3.02 -5.93
C LYS A 94 17.37 -3.61 -6.27
N SER A 95 18.41 -2.78 -6.14
CA SER A 95 19.78 -3.24 -6.28
C SER A 95 20.12 -4.14 -5.08
N PRO A 96 20.79 -5.29 -5.31
CA PRO A 96 21.04 -6.27 -4.26
C PRO A 96 21.70 -5.65 -3.03
N GLY A 97 21.14 -5.92 -1.84
CA GLY A 97 21.65 -5.40 -0.57
C GLY A 97 21.40 -3.92 -0.32
N THR A 98 20.54 -3.27 -1.11
CA THR A 98 20.16 -1.86 -0.94
C THR A 98 18.65 -1.66 -0.99
N ASP A 99 18.18 -0.52 -0.49
CA ASP A 99 16.80 -0.07 -0.68
C ASP A 99 16.59 0.75 -1.97
N THR A 100 17.63 0.88 -2.79
CA THR A 100 17.58 1.69 -4.01
C THR A 100 17.05 0.86 -5.17
N VAL A 101 16.09 1.40 -5.93
CA VAL A 101 15.60 0.74 -7.16
C VAL A 101 16.76 0.56 -8.14
N GLN A 102 16.88 -0.63 -8.70
CA GLN A 102 17.88 -0.91 -9.71
C GLN A 102 17.41 -0.32 -11.04
N VAL A 103 18.26 0.50 -11.64
CA VAL A 103 17.99 1.17 -12.91
C VAL A 103 19.00 0.72 -13.92
N TYR A 104 18.54 0.05 -14.98
CA TYR A 104 19.40 -0.33 -16.09
C TYR A 104 19.44 0.79 -17.13
N GLN A 105 20.63 1.28 -17.44
CA GLN A 105 20.81 2.27 -18.49
C GLN A 105 21.26 1.57 -19.77
N ARG A 106 20.33 1.36 -20.71
CA ARG A 106 20.63 0.71 -22.00
C ARG A 106 21.50 1.61 -22.88
N ASP A 107 21.16 2.90 -22.92
CA ASP A 107 21.89 3.91 -23.69
C ASP A 107 21.81 5.30 -23.01
N LYS A 108 22.31 6.35 -23.66
CA LYS A 108 22.32 7.71 -23.11
C LYS A 108 20.92 8.32 -22.96
N THR A 109 19.92 7.72 -23.58
CA THR A 109 18.57 8.23 -23.75
C THR A 109 17.49 7.31 -23.19
N SER A 110 17.80 6.08 -22.79
CA SER A 110 16.82 5.12 -22.29
C SER A 110 17.28 4.46 -20.99
N ARG A 111 16.33 4.36 -20.06
CA ARG A 111 16.48 3.67 -18.77
C ARG A 111 15.37 2.65 -18.63
N VAL A 112 15.67 1.53 -17.98
CA VAL A 112 14.72 0.44 -17.75
C VAL A 112 14.63 0.19 -16.26
N LEU A 113 13.39 0.14 -15.78
CA LEU A 113 13.04 -0.32 -14.44
C LEU A 113 12.40 -1.69 -14.55
N ALA A 114 12.62 -2.55 -13.57
CA ALA A 114 11.93 -3.82 -13.47
C ALA A 114 10.97 -3.81 -12.28
N ILE A 115 9.82 -4.42 -12.48
CA ILE A 115 8.74 -4.51 -11.50
C ILE A 115 8.38 -5.98 -11.35
N VAL A 116 8.44 -6.50 -10.12
CA VAL A 116 7.98 -7.84 -9.80
C VAL A 116 6.53 -7.80 -9.33
N GLY A 117 5.75 -8.79 -9.76
CA GLY A 117 4.39 -9.01 -9.30
C GLY A 117 4.01 -10.48 -9.40
N THR A 118 2.71 -10.75 -9.27
CA THR A 118 2.13 -12.09 -9.22
C THR A 118 2.66 -12.86 -7.99
N PRO A 119 2.15 -12.56 -6.79
CA PRO A 119 2.70 -13.07 -5.54
C PRO A 119 2.55 -14.59 -5.43
N THR A 120 3.55 -15.24 -4.82
CA THR A 120 3.49 -16.66 -4.45
C THR A 120 2.76 -16.87 -3.12
N GLN A 121 1.97 -17.95 -2.99
CA GLN A 121 1.22 -18.27 -1.76
C GLN A 121 2.14 -18.52 -0.54
N ASP A 122 3.40 -18.89 -0.77
CA ASP A 122 4.41 -19.14 0.28
C ASP A 122 5.02 -17.86 0.88
N SER A 123 4.35 -16.72 0.78
CA SER A 123 4.82 -15.44 1.32
C SER A 123 4.48 -15.28 2.81
N SER A 124 4.68 -16.35 3.60
CA SER A 124 4.63 -16.27 5.07
C SER A 124 5.82 -15.48 5.66
N ASP A 125 6.85 -15.25 4.86
CA ASP A 125 7.88 -14.24 5.12
C ASP A 125 7.47 -12.93 4.46
N ASP A 126 7.69 -11.78 5.12
CA ASP A 126 7.52 -10.38 4.68
C ASP A 126 8.26 -9.98 3.37
N LYS A 127 8.69 -10.97 2.58
CA LYS A 127 9.47 -10.79 1.38
C LYS A 127 8.53 -10.46 0.21
N ARG A 128 8.77 -9.29 -0.39
CA ARG A 128 8.10 -8.75 -1.57
C ARG A 128 8.48 -9.56 -2.82
N CYS A 129 7.93 -10.77 -2.96
CA CYS A 129 8.26 -11.70 -4.04
C CYS A 129 7.08 -11.99 -4.97
N GLY A 130 7.42 -12.45 -6.18
CA GLY A 130 6.45 -12.90 -7.17
C GLY A 130 7.07 -13.81 -8.23
N THR A 131 6.26 -14.22 -9.19
CA THR A 131 6.65 -15.14 -10.27
C THR A 131 6.80 -14.47 -11.62
N GLU A 132 6.44 -13.18 -11.73
CA GLU A 132 6.47 -12.45 -12.99
C GLU A 132 7.15 -11.10 -12.83
N VAL A 133 7.90 -10.71 -13.85
CA VAL A 133 8.64 -9.45 -13.91
C VAL A 133 8.34 -8.74 -15.21
N GLU A 134 7.97 -7.48 -15.11
CA GLU A 134 7.72 -6.61 -16.25
C GLU A 134 8.68 -5.41 -16.21
N GLY A 135 9.21 -5.07 -17.38
CA GLY A 135 10.04 -3.89 -17.54
C GLY A 135 9.24 -2.65 -17.88
N VAL A 136 9.70 -1.47 -17.46
CA VAL A 136 9.20 -0.17 -17.90
C VAL A 136 10.37 0.67 -18.39
N VAL A 137 10.28 1.10 -19.65
CA VAL A 137 11.26 1.94 -20.30
C VAL A 137 10.89 3.40 -20.09
N ILE A 138 11.86 4.19 -19.62
CA ILE A 138 11.79 5.63 -19.47
C ILE A 138 12.77 6.25 -20.45
N ASP A 139 12.26 7.03 -21.40
CA ASP A 139 13.12 7.73 -22.36
C ASP A 139 13.65 9.09 -21.82
N ALA A 140 14.50 9.74 -22.60
CA ALA A 140 15.12 11.01 -22.24
C ALA A 140 14.12 12.15 -22.03
N SER A 141 12.92 12.05 -22.63
CA SER A 141 11.84 13.01 -22.39
C SER A 141 11.11 12.74 -21.08
N GLY A 142 11.37 11.62 -20.41
CA GLY A 142 10.68 11.19 -19.21
C GLY A 142 9.39 10.40 -19.50
N LYS A 143 9.04 10.16 -20.77
CA LYS A 143 7.88 9.34 -21.12
C LYS A 143 8.15 7.88 -20.76
N MET A 144 7.15 7.25 -20.16
CA MET A 144 7.20 5.85 -19.74
C MET A 144 6.43 4.96 -20.70
N ARG A 145 6.95 3.77 -20.96
CA ARG A 145 6.31 2.71 -21.76
C ARG A 145 6.56 1.35 -21.13
N PRO A 146 5.53 0.52 -20.92
CA PRO A 146 5.76 -0.86 -20.48
C PRO A 146 6.44 -1.64 -21.61
N SER A 147 7.36 -2.51 -21.24
CA SER A 147 8.00 -3.48 -22.14
C SER A 147 6.96 -4.45 -22.69
N ASN A 148 7.15 -4.93 -23.93
CA ASN A 148 6.29 -5.99 -24.45
C ASN A 148 6.64 -7.34 -23.82
N ALA A 149 7.91 -7.55 -23.47
CA ALA A 149 8.37 -8.72 -22.72
C ALA A 149 7.83 -8.78 -21.27
N LEU A 150 7.40 -9.97 -20.87
CA LEU A 150 7.06 -10.37 -19.51
C LEU A 150 7.92 -11.59 -19.17
N HIS A 151 8.73 -11.51 -18.12
CA HIS A 151 9.61 -12.60 -17.72
C HIS A 151 8.97 -13.39 -16.58
N SER A 152 8.79 -14.69 -16.75
CA SER A 152 8.33 -15.60 -15.70
C SER A 152 9.52 -16.26 -15.01
N ALA A 153 9.54 -16.21 -13.69
CA ALA A 153 10.51 -16.86 -12.83
C ALA A 153 9.80 -17.78 -11.82
N LEU A 154 10.49 -18.79 -11.29
CA LEU A 154 9.92 -19.65 -10.23
C LEU A 154 9.58 -18.85 -8.97
N LYS A 155 10.48 -17.94 -8.57
CA LYS A 155 10.30 -16.97 -7.50
C LYS A 155 11.40 -15.92 -7.63
N LEU A 156 11.03 -14.65 -7.64
CA LEU A 156 11.96 -13.52 -7.57
C LEU A 156 11.46 -12.55 -6.50
N CYS A 157 12.36 -12.06 -5.66
CA CYS A 157 12.06 -11.06 -4.65
C CYS A 157 12.61 -9.70 -5.04
N ALA A 158 11.90 -8.64 -4.65
CA ALA A 158 12.22 -7.26 -5.00
C ALA A 158 13.63 -6.84 -4.59
N ASP A 159 14.22 -7.46 -3.58
CA ASP A 159 15.56 -7.17 -3.05
C ASP A 159 16.71 -7.95 -3.72
N GLN A 160 16.41 -8.85 -4.65
CA GLN A 160 17.40 -9.73 -5.29
C GLN A 160 18.11 -9.11 -6.49
N GLY A 161 17.59 -8.01 -7.03
CA GLY A 161 18.06 -7.45 -8.30
C GLY A 161 17.82 -8.36 -9.50
N LEU A 162 18.27 -7.90 -10.66
CA LEU A 162 18.34 -8.66 -11.90
C LEU A 162 19.71 -8.46 -12.55
N ASP A 163 20.10 -9.40 -13.39
CA ASP A 163 21.28 -9.25 -14.23
C ASP A 163 21.01 -8.35 -15.46
N ASN A 164 22.08 -7.87 -16.10
CA ASN A 164 21.96 -7.00 -17.27
C ASN A 164 21.32 -7.68 -18.48
N ALA A 165 21.45 -9.00 -18.63
CA ALA A 165 20.86 -9.72 -19.76
C ALA A 165 19.32 -9.79 -19.62
N GLN A 166 18.82 -9.96 -18.39
CA GLN A 166 17.41 -9.89 -18.05
C GLN A 166 16.85 -8.48 -18.33
N TYR A 167 17.58 -7.42 -17.96
CA TYR A 167 17.18 -6.06 -18.32
C TYR A 167 17.18 -5.81 -19.82
N GLU A 168 18.15 -6.34 -20.55
CA GLU A 168 18.25 -6.15 -21.99
C GLU A 168 17.04 -6.75 -22.74
N ILE A 169 16.42 -7.82 -22.20
CA ILE A 169 15.17 -8.37 -22.74
C ILE A 169 14.07 -7.30 -22.72
N PHE A 170 13.92 -6.58 -21.61
CA PHE A 170 12.89 -5.53 -21.49
C PHE A 170 13.22 -4.27 -22.29
N ALA A 171 14.50 -4.05 -22.58
CA ALA A 171 14.98 -2.85 -23.23
C ALA A 171 14.79 -2.87 -24.75
N ARG A 172 14.65 -4.06 -25.36
CA ARG A 172 14.68 -4.27 -26.82
C ARG A 172 13.42 -3.85 -27.58
N ASP A 173 12.33 -3.58 -26.87
CA ASP A 173 11.01 -3.27 -27.43
C ASP A 173 10.76 -1.76 -27.62
#